data_AF-S4MZU0-F1
#
_entry.id   AF-S4MZU0-F1
#
_cell.length_a   1.000
_cell.length_b   1.000
_cell.length_c   1.000
_cell.angle_alpha   90.00
_cell.angle_beta   90.00
_cell.angle_gamma   90.00
#
_symmetry.space_group_name_H-M   'P 1'
#
loop_
_entity.id
_entity.type
_entity.pdbx_description
1 polymer ?
#
loop_
_entity_poly.entity_id
_entity_poly.type
_entity_poly.pdbx_seq_one_letter_code
_entity_poly.pdbx_strand_id
1 'polypeptide(L)' 'MASVSDGTINCVCHGSKFRIADGSVAHGPATRPLPAEQITVEGNSVRLA' A
#
# COMPACT_ATOMS: atom_id res chain seq x y z
N MET A 1 7.92 8.10 6.36
CA MET A 1 8.11 7.13 5.26
C MET A 1 7.46 5.82 5.64
N ALA A 2 6.61 5.24 4.79
CA ALA A 2 6.00 3.95 5.09
C ALA A 2 7.04 2.81 5.00
N SER A 3 6.87 1.74 5.78
CA SER A 3 7.62 0.49 5.62
C SER A 3 6.70 -0.60 5.06
N VAL A 4 7.26 -1.65 4.47
CA VAL A 4 6.49 -2.80 3.98
C VAL A 4 7.03 -4.05 4.65
N SER A 5 6.19 -4.72 5.44
CA SER A 5 6.52 -5.98 6.11
C SER A 5 5.26 -6.75 6.45
N ASP A 6 5.39 -8.07 6.66
CA ASP A 6 4.33 -8.92 7.22
C ASP A 6 3.00 -8.86 6.45
N GLY A 7 3.07 -8.71 5.12
CA GLY A 7 1.90 -8.60 4.25
C GLY A 7 1.20 -7.23 4.29
N THR A 8 1.83 -6.21 4.89
CA THR A 8 1.23 -4.88 5.06
C THR A 8 2.15 -3.73 4.66
N ILE A 9 1.53 -2.63 4.24
CA ILE A 9 2.12 -1.31 4.10
C ILE A 9 1.86 -0.56 5.42
N ASN A 10 2.93 -0.17 6.12
CA ASN A 10 2.90 0.39 7.46
C ASN A 10 3.18 1.90 7.43
N CYS A 11 2.20 2.71 7.81
CA CYS A 11 2.36 4.15 7.93
C CYS A 11 3.02 4.51 9.26
N VAL A 12 4.30 4.91 9.22
CA VAL A 12 5.07 5.26 10.43
C VAL A 12 4.61 6.56 11.11
N CYS A 13 3.74 7.35 10.49
CA CYS A 13 3.25 8.59 11.08
C CYS A 13 2.25 8.34 12.23
N HIS A 14 1.36 7.36 12.06
CA HIS A 14 0.24 7.12 13.00
C HIS A 14 -0.03 5.63 13.27
N GLY A 15 0.74 4.72 12.66
CA GLY A 15 0.61 3.28 12.85
C GLY A 15 -0.41 2.58 11.96
N SER A 16 -1.14 3.30 11.09
CA SER A 16 -2.09 2.67 10.15
C SER A 16 -1.41 1.61 9.31
N LYS A 17 -2.11 0.50 9.08
CA LYS A 17 -1.63 -0.60 8.24
C LYS A 17 -2.63 -0.89 7.13
N PHE A 18 -2.11 -1.19 5.95
CA PHE A 18 -2.90 -1.53 4.77
C PHE A 18 -2.43 -2.87 4.20
N ARG A 19 -3.34 -3.75 3.77
CA ARG A 19 -2.95 -5.03 3.17
C ARG A 19 -2.26 -4.77 1.82
N ILE A 20 -1.16 -5.48 1.56
CA ILE A 20 -0.42 -5.34 0.29
C ILE A 20 -1.22 -5.83 -0.92
N ALA A 21 -2.16 -6.76 -0.71
CA ALA A 21 -2.93 -7.39 -1.77
C ALA A 21 -3.92 -6.44 -2.45
N ASP A 22 -4.53 -5.52 -1.69
CA ASP A 22 -5.67 -4.73 -2.17
C ASP A 22 -5.74 -3.31 -1.59
N GLY A 23 -4.79 -2.91 -0.74
CA GLY A 23 -4.79 -1.60 -0.09
C GLY A 23 -5.86 -1.41 0.99
N SER A 24 -6.60 -2.46 1.35
CA SER A 24 -7.63 -2.42 2.40
C SER A 24 -7.02 -2.13 3.78
N VAL A 25 -7.78 -1.45 4.64
CA VAL A 25 -7.34 -1.14 6.01
C VAL A 25 -7.20 -2.44 6.80
N ALA A 26 -5.99 -2.69 7.30
CA ALA A 26 -5.69 -3.76 8.24
C ALA A 26 -5.60 -3.25 9.69
N HIS A 27 -5.21 -1.99 9.89
CA HIS A 27 -5.15 -1.34 11.20
C HIS A 27 -5.35 0.17 11.10
N GLY A 28 -6.08 0.75 12.05
CA GLY A 28 -6.35 2.20 12.14
C GLY A 28 -5.13 3.02 12.58
N PRO A 29 -5.25 4.35 12.67
CA PRO A 29 -6.48 5.15 12.67
C PRO A 29 -7.12 5.43 11.30
N ALA A 30 -6.50 5.05 10.19
CA ALA A 30 -7.11 5.20 8.88
C ALA A 30 -8.40 4.36 8.77
N THR A 31 -9.46 4.96 8.22
CA THR A 31 -10.78 4.30 8.03
C THR A 31 -11.11 4.04 6.57
N ARG A 32 -10.25 4.48 5.65
CA ARG A 32 -10.41 4.34 4.20
C ARG A 32 -9.24 3.58 3.60
N PRO A 33 -9.48 2.73 2.59
CA PRO A 33 -8.41 2.03 1.89
C PRO A 33 -7.52 3.03 1.13
N LEU A 34 -6.31 2.58 0.76
CA LEU A 34 -5.47 3.32 -0.18
C LEU A 34 -6.16 3.40 -1.55
N PRO A 35 -5.97 4.49 -2.31
CA PRO A 35 -6.43 4.55 -3.69
C PRO A 35 -5.71 3.49 -4.52
N ALA A 36 -6.44 2.85 -5.41
CA ALA A 36 -5.87 1.94 -6.38
C ALA A 36 -5.23 2.74 -7.51
N GLU A 37 -4.02 2.36 -7.89
CA GLU A 37 -3.30 2.91 -9.04
C GLU A 37 -2.97 1.77 -10.00
N GLN A 38 -3.13 2.02 -11.30
CA GLN A 38 -2.81 1.02 -12.31
C GLN A 38 -1.33 1.07 -12.65
N ILE A 39 -0.72 -0.10 -12.74
CA ILE A 39 0.71 -0.27 -13.00
C ILE A 39 0.89 -1.17 -14.22
N THR A 40 1.81 -0.81 -15.10
CA THR A 40 2.24 -1.64 -16.24
C THR A 40 3.67 -2.14 -16.02
N VAL A 41 3.95 -3.34 -16.55
CA VAL A 41 5.30 -3.93 -16.57
C VAL A 41 5.76 -4.03 -18.01
N GLU A 42 6.82 -3.28 -18.33
CA GLU A 42 7.42 -3.22 -19.66
C GLU A 42 8.85 -3.74 -19.59
N GLY A 43 9.04 -5.00 -20.01
CA GLY A 43 10.32 -5.69 -19.87
C GLY A 43 10.73 -5.78 -18.39
N ASN A 44 11.75 -5.00 -18.01
CA ASN A 44 12.29 -4.96 -16.66
C ASN A 44 11.94 -3.67 -15.89
N SER A 45 10.99 -2.88 -16.41
CA SER A 45 10.53 -1.62 -15.83
C SER A 45 9.10 -1.72 -15.30
N VAL A 46 8.83 -1.05 -14.18
CA VAL A 46 7.50 -0.88 -13.59
C VAL A 46 7.12 0.58 -13.75
N ARG A 47 5.94 0.86 -14.34
CA ARG A 47 5.45 2.22 -14.61
C ARG A 47 4.02 2.41 -14.11
N LEU A 48 3.70 3.64 -13.72
CA LEU A 48 2.29 4.05 -13.63
C LEU A 48 1.69 4.01 -15.04
N ALA A 49 0.50 3.44 -15.18
CA ALA A 49 -0.21 3.31 -16.44
C ALA A 49 -0.61 4.67 -17.04
#